data_AF-A0A2T7NCT2-F1
#
_entry.id   AF-A0A2T7NCT2-F1
#
_cell.length_a   1.000
_cell.length_b   1.000
_cell.length_c   1.000
_cell.angle_alpha   90.00
_cell.angle_beta   90.00
_cell.angle_gamma   90.00
#
_symmetry.space_group_name_H-M   'P 1'
#
loop_
_entity.id
_entity.type
_entity.pdbx_description
1 polymer ?
#
loop_
_entity_poly.entity_id
_entity_poly.type
_entity_poly.pdbx_seq_one_letter_code
_entity_poly.pdbx_strand_id
1 'polypeptide(L)'
;MKFFTELLDNARRDLHEMFVKTYGLLYQQNSGIFADLFTELRAYYKGKDKNLMDVMDNFFSRLLQKMIELLNGQYVFDDEYLTCVTERMNDLKPFGDVPNKLSVQVKRAFIAARTFVQGLAIGRDVVLTVMEIPPTDACVRGLVRMTHCPKCRGLTNTKPCNNYCLNIMKGCLAQHAELNAVWNQYIEALKNLAKRLEGPFNIESVVDPIDVKISDAIMNLQENSAQVSSKITSDLHRNTIGLITSAIRSV
;
A
#
# COMPACT_ATOMS: atom_id res chain seq x y z
N MET A 1 7.70 8.83 -7.15
CA MET A 1 7.66 7.41 -7.54
C MET A 1 8.97 6.67 -7.31
N LYS A 2 10.15 7.26 -7.61
CA LYS A 2 11.45 6.59 -7.38
C LYS A 2 11.70 6.24 -5.91
N PHE A 3 11.49 7.20 -5.01
CA PHE A 3 11.65 7.03 -3.56
C PHE A 3 11.05 5.72 -3.00
N PHE A 4 9.74 5.49 -3.18
CA PHE A 4 9.08 4.29 -2.66
C PHE A 4 9.59 2.98 -3.30
N THR A 5 10.01 3.05 -4.55
CA THR A 5 10.56 1.87 -5.24
C THR A 5 11.95 1.55 -4.70
N GLU A 6 12.78 2.57 -4.46
CA GLU A 6 14.09 2.45 -3.83
C GLU A 6 13.97 1.94 -2.39
N LEU A 7 12.98 2.42 -1.62
CA LEU A 7 12.70 1.94 -0.27
C LEU A 7 12.45 0.42 -0.24
N LEU A 8 11.60 -0.08 -1.15
CA LEU A 8 11.33 -1.52 -1.26
C LEU A 8 12.54 -2.33 -1.74
N ASP A 9 13.31 -1.78 -2.67
CA ASP A 9 14.52 -2.43 -3.19
C ASP A 9 15.61 -2.50 -2.09
N ASN A 10 15.71 -1.47 -1.23
CA ASN A 10 16.60 -1.47 -0.06
C ASN A 10 16.13 -2.48 1.00
N ALA A 11 14.88 -2.43 1.45
CA ALA A 11 14.37 -3.36 2.44
C ALA A 11 14.45 -4.83 1.98
N ARG A 12 14.31 -5.10 0.68
CA ARG A 12 14.54 -6.44 0.11
C ARG A 12 16.00 -6.87 0.26
N ARG A 13 16.95 -5.97 0.00
CA ARG A 13 18.38 -6.23 0.14
C ARG A 13 18.75 -6.44 1.61
N ASP A 14 18.26 -5.57 2.49
CA ASP A 14 18.54 -5.64 3.93
C ASP A 14 18.00 -6.94 4.52
N LEU A 15 16.78 -7.35 4.14
CA LEU A 15 16.24 -8.67 4.48
C LEU A 15 17.16 -9.79 4.00
N HIS A 16 17.60 -9.74 2.75
CA HIS A 16 18.46 -10.77 2.18
C HIS A 16 19.80 -10.88 2.94
N GLU A 17 20.47 -9.76 3.16
CA GLU A 17 21.76 -9.71 3.86
C GLU A 17 21.63 -10.21 5.31
N MET A 18 20.61 -9.75 6.03
CA MET A 18 20.37 -10.19 7.40
C MET A 18 20.03 -11.68 7.44
N PHE A 19 19.15 -12.18 6.57
CA PHE A 19 18.70 -13.57 6.63
C PHE A 19 19.77 -14.56 6.15
N VAL A 20 20.63 -14.19 5.20
CA VAL A 20 21.81 -15.00 4.85
C VAL A 20 22.72 -15.14 6.08
N LYS A 21 22.93 -14.07 6.83
CA LYS A 21 23.77 -14.10 8.05
C LYS A 21 23.13 -14.91 9.18
N THR A 22 21.82 -14.77 9.40
CA THR A 22 21.10 -15.39 10.53
C THR A 22 20.73 -16.84 10.28
N TYR A 23 20.26 -17.18 9.08
CA TYR A 23 19.69 -18.50 8.75
C TYR A 23 20.51 -19.28 7.70
N GLY A 24 21.50 -18.64 7.06
CA GLY A 24 22.42 -19.31 6.14
C GLY A 24 21.73 -20.02 4.97
N LEU A 25 22.14 -21.27 4.72
CA LEU A 25 21.68 -22.07 3.60
C LEU A 25 20.16 -22.32 3.62
N LEU A 26 19.56 -22.45 4.80
CA LEU A 26 18.11 -22.68 4.94
C LEU A 26 17.31 -21.53 4.34
N TYR A 27 17.74 -20.29 4.57
CA TYR A 27 17.14 -19.14 3.91
C TYR A 27 17.42 -19.14 2.42
N GLN A 28 18.68 -19.35 2.00
CA GLN A 28 19.04 -19.26 0.58
C GLN A 28 18.20 -20.20 -0.29
N GLN A 29 17.98 -21.44 0.16
CA GLN A 29 17.15 -22.44 -0.52
C GLN A 29 15.66 -22.06 -0.61
N ASN A 30 15.17 -21.20 0.29
CA ASN A 30 13.76 -20.81 0.38
C ASN A 30 13.53 -19.31 0.14
N SER A 31 14.55 -18.61 -0.34
CA SER A 31 14.57 -17.15 -0.50
C SER A 31 13.49 -16.64 -1.45
N GLY A 32 13.00 -17.51 -2.36
CA GLY A 32 11.88 -17.23 -3.26
C GLY A 32 10.62 -16.75 -2.55
N ILE A 33 10.28 -17.31 -1.37
CA ILE A 33 9.08 -16.91 -0.61
C ILE A 33 9.12 -15.42 -0.25
N PHE A 34 10.29 -14.93 0.19
CA PHE A 34 10.50 -13.54 0.58
C PHE A 34 10.63 -12.64 -0.66
N ALA A 35 11.31 -13.10 -1.70
CA ALA A 35 11.44 -12.36 -2.96
C ALA A 35 10.07 -12.12 -3.63
N ASP A 36 9.17 -13.10 -3.57
CA ASP A 36 7.80 -13.01 -4.07
C ASP A 36 7.01 -11.94 -3.31
N LEU A 37 7.13 -11.87 -1.98
CA LEU A 37 6.49 -10.83 -1.16
C LEU A 37 6.86 -9.42 -1.65
N PHE A 38 8.16 -9.13 -1.79
CA PHE A 38 8.59 -7.81 -2.28
C PHE A 38 8.15 -7.54 -3.72
N THR A 39 8.08 -8.58 -4.55
CA THR A 39 7.60 -8.47 -5.94
C THR A 39 6.12 -8.07 -5.95
N GLU A 40 5.30 -8.70 -5.11
CA GLU A 40 3.88 -8.42 -4.93
C GLU A 40 3.62 -7.02 -4.38
N LEU A 41 4.38 -6.61 -3.35
CA LEU A 41 4.32 -5.25 -2.77
C LEU A 41 4.69 -4.18 -3.80
N ARG A 42 5.74 -4.42 -4.61
CA ARG A 42 6.14 -3.54 -5.70
C ARG A 42 5.09 -3.45 -6.80
N ALA A 43 4.47 -4.59 -7.15
CA ALA A 43 3.41 -4.64 -8.16
C ALA A 43 2.18 -3.84 -7.71
N TYR A 44 1.77 -3.98 -6.45
CA TYR A 44 0.69 -3.18 -5.87
C TYR A 44 1.02 -1.67 -5.94
N TYR A 45 2.21 -1.26 -5.52
CA TYR A 45 2.60 0.15 -5.56
C TYR A 45 2.60 0.71 -6.99
N LYS A 46 3.04 -0.08 -7.97
CA LYS A 46 3.04 0.27 -9.40
C LYS A 46 1.65 0.33 -10.04
N GLY A 47 0.59 0.04 -9.30
CA GLY A 47 -0.78 0.22 -9.77
C GLY A 47 -1.56 -1.07 -10.02
N LYS A 48 -0.97 -2.26 -9.80
CA LYS A 48 -1.74 -3.51 -9.91
C LYS A 48 -2.83 -3.55 -8.84
N ASP A 49 -3.99 -4.05 -9.24
CA ASP A 49 -5.11 -4.24 -8.31
C ASP A 49 -4.90 -5.56 -7.56
N LYS A 50 -4.45 -5.45 -6.32
CA LYS A 50 -4.14 -6.57 -5.44
C LYS A 50 -4.62 -6.21 -4.03
N ASN A 51 -5.20 -7.18 -3.35
CA ASN A 51 -5.53 -7.01 -1.95
C ASN A 51 -4.29 -7.29 -1.09
N LEU A 52 -3.78 -6.26 -0.42
CA LEU A 52 -2.59 -6.39 0.42
C LEU A 52 -2.78 -7.33 1.62
N MET A 53 -4.01 -7.53 2.10
CA MET A 53 -4.25 -8.55 3.14
C MET A 53 -3.96 -9.93 2.57
N ASP A 54 -4.57 -10.26 1.43
CA ASP A 54 -4.39 -11.57 0.79
C ASP A 54 -2.93 -11.82 0.40
N VAL A 55 -2.20 -10.79 -0.04
CA VAL A 55 -0.74 -10.88 -0.30
C VAL A 55 0.02 -11.29 0.96
N MET A 56 -0.25 -10.64 2.08
CA MET A 56 0.43 -10.93 3.34
C MET A 56 0.00 -12.28 3.92
N ASP A 57 -1.28 -12.62 3.84
CA ASP A 57 -1.82 -13.91 4.28
C ASP A 57 -1.20 -15.06 3.48
N ASN A 58 -1.11 -14.93 2.15
CA ASN A 58 -0.41 -15.89 1.29
C ASN A 58 1.07 -16.03 1.65
N PHE A 59 1.75 -14.93 1.95
CA PHE A 59 3.15 -14.96 2.40
C PHE A 59 3.30 -15.76 3.71
N PHE A 60 2.51 -15.44 4.73
CA PHE A 60 2.60 -16.14 6.03
C PHE A 60 2.16 -17.59 5.94
N SER A 61 1.16 -17.93 5.11
CA SER A 61 0.76 -19.32 4.87
C SER A 61 1.88 -20.13 4.22
N ARG A 62 2.51 -19.61 3.15
CA ARG A 62 3.67 -20.27 2.51
C ARG A 62 4.85 -20.40 3.46
N LEU A 63 5.11 -19.37 4.27
CA LEU A 63 6.16 -19.41 5.28
C LEU A 63 5.87 -20.48 6.34
N LEU A 64 4.61 -20.61 6.79
CA LEU A 64 4.21 -21.60 7.79
C LEU A 64 4.40 -23.03 7.27
N GLN A 65 3.92 -23.32 6.06
CA GLN A 65 4.10 -24.63 5.43
C GLN A 65 5.58 -25.01 5.38
N LYS A 66 6.43 -24.09 4.88
CA LYS A 66 7.86 -24.33 4.79
C LYS A 66 8.53 -24.51 6.16
N MET A 67 8.12 -23.74 7.16
CA MET A 67 8.66 -23.85 8.52
C MET A 67 8.28 -25.19 9.17
N ILE A 68 7.06 -25.69 8.95
CA ILE A 68 6.62 -26.99 9.48
C ILE A 68 7.46 -28.12 8.89
N GLU A 69 7.68 -28.12 7.58
CA GLU A 69 8.55 -29.09 6.91
C GLU A 69 9.98 -29.06 7.46
N LEU A 70 10.54 -27.86 7.67
CA LEU A 70 11.92 -27.70 8.16
C LEU A 70 12.06 -28.08 9.64
N LEU A 71 11.10 -27.74 10.48
CA LEU A 71 11.11 -28.08 11.91
C LEU A 71 10.87 -29.56 12.16
N ASN A 72 10.19 -30.25 11.24
CA ASN A 72 9.77 -31.64 11.39
C ASN A 72 10.28 -32.52 10.24
N GLY A 73 11.53 -32.32 9.80
CA GLY A 73 12.09 -33.01 8.62
C GLY A 73 12.17 -34.54 8.71
N GLN A 74 11.85 -35.13 9.86
CA GLN A 74 11.68 -36.57 10.05
C GLN A 74 10.31 -37.10 9.60
N TYR A 75 9.34 -36.21 9.35
CA TYR A 75 7.99 -36.53 8.91
C TYR A 75 7.75 -36.00 7.50
N VAL A 76 6.95 -36.74 6.73
CA VAL A 76 6.42 -36.29 5.45
C VAL A 76 4.98 -35.88 5.69
N PHE A 77 4.66 -34.63 5.39
CA PHE A 77 3.30 -34.09 5.46
C PHE A 77 2.69 -34.12 4.07
N ASP A 78 1.43 -34.51 3.96
CA ASP A 78 0.67 -34.37 2.72
C ASP A 78 0.16 -32.93 2.55
N ASP A 79 -0.25 -32.60 1.32
CA ASP A 79 -0.77 -31.28 0.98
C ASP A 79 -2.06 -30.95 1.73
N GLU A 80 -2.86 -31.96 2.08
CA GLU A 80 -4.11 -31.81 2.84
C GLU A 80 -3.82 -31.36 4.28
N TYR A 81 -2.84 -31.96 4.94
CA TYR A 81 -2.36 -31.56 6.25
C TYR A 81 -1.83 -30.12 6.21
N LEU A 82 -0.96 -29.80 5.25
CA LEU A 82 -0.36 -28.47 5.14
C LEU A 82 -1.41 -27.39 4.88
N THR A 83 -2.41 -27.68 4.04
CA THR A 83 -3.58 -26.82 3.81
C THR A 83 -4.35 -26.59 5.12
N CYS A 84 -4.71 -27.67 5.81
CA CYS A 84 -5.44 -27.61 7.08
C CYS A 84 -4.71 -26.76 8.13
N VAL A 85 -3.39 -26.88 8.24
CA VAL A 85 -2.61 -26.07 9.18
C VAL A 85 -2.64 -24.58 8.81
N THR A 86 -2.54 -24.26 7.52
CA THR A 86 -2.62 -22.86 7.07
C THR A 86 -4.00 -22.24 7.25
N GLU A 87 -5.08 -23.00 7.03
CA GLU A 87 -6.46 -22.54 7.27
C GLU A 87 -6.69 -22.16 8.73
N ARG A 88 -5.96 -22.81 9.66
CA ARG A 88 -6.07 -22.59 11.10
C ARG A 88 -5.00 -21.66 11.67
N MET A 89 -4.21 -21.01 10.82
CA MET A 89 -3.14 -20.10 11.23
C MET A 89 -3.64 -19.00 12.18
N ASN A 90 -4.86 -18.49 11.98
CA ASN A 90 -5.45 -17.44 12.82
C ASN A 90 -5.77 -17.90 14.25
N ASP A 91 -6.16 -19.17 14.41
CA ASP A 91 -6.48 -19.76 15.72
C ASP A 91 -5.22 -20.20 16.45
N LEU A 92 -4.29 -20.82 15.72
CA LEU A 92 -3.04 -21.36 16.27
C LEU A 92 -2.05 -20.26 16.61
N LYS A 93 -2.09 -19.14 15.87
CA LYS A 93 -1.14 -18.01 15.96
C LYS A 93 0.33 -18.46 16.05
N PRO A 94 0.80 -19.28 15.09
CA PRO A 94 2.15 -19.86 15.12
C PRO A 94 3.25 -18.78 15.17
N PHE A 95 3.01 -17.64 14.51
CA PHE A 95 3.92 -16.50 14.47
C PHE A 95 3.60 -15.43 15.53
N GLY A 96 2.75 -15.75 16.50
CA GLY A 96 2.19 -14.78 17.45
C GLY A 96 1.24 -13.79 16.78
N ASP A 97 1.31 -12.52 17.16
CA ASP A 97 0.49 -11.44 16.61
C ASP A 97 1.14 -10.69 15.43
N VAL A 98 2.35 -11.08 15.05
CA VAL A 98 3.13 -10.43 13.99
C VAL A 98 2.39 -10.41 12.65
N PRO A 99 1.80 -11.52 12.14
CA PRO A 99 1.11 -11.49 10.86
C PRO A 99 0.01 -10.44 10.82
N ASN A 100 -0.90 -10.45 11.80
CA ASN A 100 -2.00 -9.50 11.87
C ASN A 100 -1.52 -8.05 11.97
N LYS A 101 -0.54 -7.78 12.86
CA LYS A 101 -0.01 -6.41 13.05
C LYS A 101 0.68 -5.91 11.79
N LEU A 102 1.57 -6.71 11.22
CA LEU A 102 2.34 -6.33 10.04
C LEU A 102 1.44 -6.17 8.82
N SER A 103 0.49 -7.08 8.59
CA SER A 103 -0.46 -6.99 7.46
C SER A 103 -1.27 -5.69 7.48
N VAL A 104 -1.78 -5.30 8.67
CA VAL A 104 -2.55 -4.06 8.82
C VAL A 104 -1.67 -2.82 8.61
N GLN A 105 -0.44 -2.84 9.13
CA GLN A 105 0.52 -1.74 8.96
C GLN A 105 0.93 -1.58 7.49
N VAL A 106 1.31 -2.66 6.82
CA VAL A 106 1.62 -2.70 5.38
C VAL A 106 0.45 -2.18 4.57
N LYS A 107 -0.76 -2.70 4.79
CA LYS A 107 -1.97 -2.24 4.09
C LYS A 107 -2.16 -0.73 4.20
N ARG A 108 -2.12 -0.20 5.42
CA ARG A 108 -2.38 1.23 5.68
C ARG A 108 -1.30 2.12 5.06
N ALA A 109 -0.03 1.78 5.25
CA ALA A 109 1.10 2.54 4.72
C ALA A 109 1.10 2.55 3.18
N PHE A 110 0.92 1.39 2.54
CA PHE A 110 0.96 1.29 1.08
C PHE A 110 -0.25 1.92 0.41
N ILE A 111 -1.46 1.78 0.97
CA ILE A 111 -2.64 2.50 0.47
C ILE A 111 -2.41 4.00 0.56
N ALA A 112 -1.96 4.51 1.72
CA ALA A 112 -1.73 5.93 1.90
C ALA A 112 -0.68 6.47 0.92
N ALA A 113 0.45 5.76 0.78
CA ALA A 113 1.55 6.14 -0.11
C ALA A 113 1.10 6.17 -1.58
N ARG A 114 0.41 5.11 -2.03
CA ARG A 114 -0.10 5.00 -3.40
C ARG A 114 -1.11 6.10 -3.70
N THR A 115 -2.10 6.29 -2.82
CA THR A 115 -3.14 7.31 -2.97
C THR A 115 -2.54 8.71 -2.98
N PHE A 116 -1.53 9.00 -2.16
CA PHE A 116 -0.88 10.30 -2.14
C PHE A 116 -0.18 10.62 -3.46
N VAL A 117 0.61 9.67 -3.98
CA VAL A 117 1.33 9.85 -5.25
C VAL A 117 0.36 9.92 -6.44
N GLN A 118 -0.69 9.10 -6.44
CA GLN A 118 -1.74 9.17 -7.46
C GLN A 118 -2.50 10.50 -7.40
N GLY A 119 -2.84 10.97 -6.19
CA GLY A 119 -3.47 12.26 -5.99
C GLY A 119 -2.64 13.39 -6.58
N LEU A 120 -1.35 13.47 -6.25
CA LEU A 120 -0.44 14.46 -6.82
C LEU A 120 -0.39 14.42 -8.37
N ALA A 121 -0.38 13.23 -8.97
CA ALA A 121 -0.42 13.08 -10.42
C ALA A 121 -1.73 13.61 -11.01
N ILE A 122 -2.88 13.28 -10.40
CA ILE A 122 -4.19 13.81 -10.81
C ILE A 122 -4.21 15.34 -10.69
N GLY A 123 -3.69 15.91 -9.60
CA GLY A 123 -3.59 17.37 -9.45
C GLY A 123 -2.78 18.02 -10.57
N ARG A 124 -1.63 17.44 -10.92
CA ARG A 124 -0.83 17.90 -12.07
C ARG A 124 -1.65 17.86 -13.36
N ASP A 125 -2.31 16.74 -13.63
CA ASP A 125 -3.05 16.54 -14.88
C ASP A 125 -4.26 17.49 -15.00
N VAL A 126 -4.96 17.76 -13.89
CA VAL A 126 -6.02 18.76 -13.82
C VAL A 126 -5.48 20.17 -14.10
N VAL A 127 -4.35 20.56 -13.48
CA VAL A 127 -3.74 21.88 -13.73
C VAL A 127 -3.35 22.03 -15.20
N LEU A 128 -2.71 21.03 -15.79
CA LEU A 128 -2.34 21.04 -17.21
C LEU A 128 -3.58 21.19 -18.10
N THR A 129 -4.64 20.44 -17.82
CA THR A 129 -5.91 20.51 -18.58
C THR A 129 -6.55 21.90 -18.47
N VAL A 130 -6.56 22.48 -17.27
CA VAL A 130 -7.14 23.82 -17.03
C VAL A 130 -6.33 24.93 -17.70
N MET A 131 -5.03 24.75 -17.86
CA MET A 131 -4.16 25.69 -18.59
C MET A 131 -4.42 25.73 -20.09
N GLU A 132 -5.03 24.69 -20.66
CA GLU A 132 -5.36 24.61 -22.09
C GLU A 132 -6.72 25.26 -22.42
N ILE A 133 -7.49 25.69 -21.42
CA ILE A 133 -8.79 26.34 -21.63
C ILE A 133 -8.58 27.72 -22.30
N PRO A 134 -9.08 27.92 -23.53
CA PRO A 134 -8.89 29.19 -24.22
C PRO A 134 -9.79 30.29 -23.61
N PRO A 135 -9.37 31.57 -23.72
CA PRO A 135 -10.23 32.67 -23.33
C PRO A 135 -11.46 32.74 -24.25
N THR A 136 -12.62 33.03 -23.66
CA THR A 136 -13.86 33.24 -24.43
C THR A 136 -13.77 34.52 -25.28
N ASP A 137 -14.55 34.62 -26.36
CA ASP A 137 -14.61 35.84 -27.16
C ASP A 137 -15.02 37.08 -26.32
N ALA A 138 -15.88 36.87 -25.32
CA ALA A 138 -16.28 37.92 -24.38
C ALA A 138 -15.08 38.40 -23.54
N CYS A 139 -14.24 37.48 -23.07
CA CYS A 139 -12.98 37.81 -22.40
C CYS A 139 -12.04 38.58 -23.34
N VAL A 140 -11.82 38.09 -24.57
CA VAL A 140 -10.92 38.73 -25.54
C VAL A 140 -11.39 40.17 -25.83
N ARG A 141 -12.68 40.38 -26.11
CA ARG A 141 -13.24 41.73 -26.31
C ARG A 141 -13.09 42.61 -25.07
N GLY A 142 -13.35 42.06 -23.88
CA GLY A 142 -13.19 42.76 -22.61
C GLY A 142 -11.75 43.21 -22.35
N LEU A 143 -10.79 42.31 -22.61
CA LEU A 143 -9.36 42.56 -22.46
C LEU A 143 -8.90 43.63 -23.45
N VAL A 144 -9.26 43.54 -24.73
CA VAL A 144 -8.91 44.55 -25.75
C VAL A 144 -9.49 45.92 -25.40
N ARG A 145 -10.74 45.97 -24.92
CA ARG A 145 -11.36 47.23 -24.49
C ARG A 145 -10.63 47.85 -23.31
N MET A 146 -10.16 47.03 -22.39
CA MET A 146 -9.43 47.49 -21.21
C MET A 146 -8.01 47.97 -21.55
N THR A 147 -7.29 47.27 -22.43
CA THR A 147 -5.84 47.49 -22.63
C THR A 147 -5.51 48.34 -23.87
N HIS A 148 -6.31 48.26 -24.94
CA HIS A 148 -5.99 48.88 -26.23
C HIS A 148 -6.89 50.08 -26.57
N CYS A 149 -8.18 50.08 -26.20
CA CYS A 149 -9.07 51.21 -26.54
C CYS A 149 -8.62 52.58 -26.00
N PRO A 150 -8.01 52.73 -24.81
CA PRO A 150 -7.48 54.03 -24.37
C PRO A 150 -6.46 54.60 -25.36
N LYS A 151 -5.57 53.75 -25.90
CA LYS A 151 -4.56 54.14 -26.89
C LYS A 151 -5.19 54.63 -28.18
N CYS A 152 -6.23 53.93 -28.66
CA CYS A 152 -6.99 54.35 -29.84
C CYS A 152 -7.70 55.70 -29.64
N ARG A 153 -7.93 56.11 -28.39
CA ARG A 153 -8.53 57.40 -28.01
C ARG A 153 -7.49 58.47 -27.65
N GLY A 154 -6.20 58.23 -27.91
CA GLY A 154 -5.13 59.18 -27.61
C GLY A 154 -4.62 59.14 -26.15
N LEU A 155 -5.14 58.24 -25.32
CA LEU A 155 -4.71 58.05 -23.93
C LEU A 155 -3.61 56.97 -23.86
N THR A 156 -2.36 57.38 -24.06
CA THR A 156 -1.22 56.45 -24.22
C THR A 156 -0.62 55.97 -22.90
N ASN A 157 -0.72 56.77 -21.83
CA ASN A 157 -0.10 56.47 -20.52
C ASN A 157 -1.12 56.12 -19.42
N THR A 158 -2.39 55.96 -19.76
CA THR A 158 -3.44 55.66 -18.79
C THR A 158 -3.53 54.17 -18.53
N LYS A 159 -3.37 53.77 -17.27
CA LYS A 159 -3.58 52.38 -16.82
C LYS A 159 -5.06 52.12 -16.56
N PRO A 160 -5.56 50.89 -16.75
CA PRO A 160 -6.92 50.54 -16.38
C PRO A 160 -7.11 50.64 -14.86
N CYS A 161 -8.29 51.08 -14.43
CA CYS A 161 -8.65 51.12 -13.02
C CYS A 161 -8.58 49.72 -12.41
N ASN A 162 -8.17 49.60 -11.14
CA ASN A 162 -8.01 48.30 -10.46
C ASN A 162 -9.31 47.46 -10.52
N ASN A 163 -10.44 48.02 -10.10
CA ASN A 163 -11.73 47.32 -10.13
C ASN A 163 -12.17 46.96 -11.56
N TYR A 164 -11.85 47.78 -12.55
CA TYR A 164 -12.15 47.46 -13.94
C TYR A 164 -11.33 46.24 -14.41
N CYS A 165 -10.04 46.20 -14.08
CA CYS A 165 -9.17 45.06 -14.34
C CYS A 165 -9.66 43.78 -13.67
N LEU A 166 -9.94 43.84 -12.38
CA LEU A 166 -10.44 42.69 -11.63
C LEU A 166 -11.75 42.15 -12.20
N ASN A 167 -12.68 43.03 -12.62
CA ASN A 167 -13.95 42.59 -13.20
C ASN A 167 -13.76 41.90 -14.56
N ILE A 168 -12.88 42.42 -15.43
CA ILE A 168 -12.57 41.76 -16.71
C ILE A 168 -11.90 40.40 -16.45
N MET A 169 -10.89 40.35 -15.57
CA MET A 169 -10.16 39.10 -15.28
C MET A 169 -11.05 38.05 -14.60
N LYS A 170 -11.96 38.44 -13.70
CA LYS A 170 -12.94 37.52 -13.12
C LYS A 170 -13.85 36.89 -14.18
N GLY A 171 -14.28 37.67 -15.17
CA GLY A 171 -15.03 37.14 -16.31
C GLY A 171 -14.21 36.19 -17.18
N CYS A 172 -12.93 36.52 -17.42
CA CYS A 172 -12.01 35.68 -18.17
C CYS A 172 -11.71 34.33 -17.49
N LEU A 173 -11.59 34.33 -16.17
CA LEU A 173 -11.22 33.16 -15.36
C LEU A 173 -12.43 32.52 -14.68
N ALA A 174 -13.65 32.78 -15.15
CA ALA A 174 -14.87 32.27 -14.53
C ALA A 174 -14.89 30.73 -14.48
N GLN A 175 -14.52 30.08 -15.59
CA GLN A 175 -14.44 28.61 -15.66
C GLN A 175 -13.37 28.05 -14.72
N HIS A 176 -12.21 28.72 -14.61
CA HIS A 176 -11.16 28.36 -13.65
C HIS A 176 -11.64 28.50 -12.20
N ALA A 177 -12.43 29.53 -11.91
CA ALA A 177 -12.94 29.79 -10.57
C ALA A 177 -13.94 28.73 -10.09
N GLU A 178 -14.64 28.04 -11.00
CA GLU A 178 -15.53 26.92 -10.65
C GLU A 178 -14.77 25.77 -9.98
N LEU A 179 -13.51 25.54 -10.35
CA LEU A 179 -12.68 24.53 -9.71
C LEU A 179 -12.23 24.90 -8.30
N ASN A 180 -12.34 26.17 -7.87
CA ASN A 180 -11.75 26.63 -6.61
C ASN A 180 -12.25 25.83 -5.39
N ALA A 181 -13.55 25.56 -5.30
CA ALA A 181 -14.11 24.84 -4.17
C ALA A 181 -13.59 23.39 -4.08
N VAL A 182 -13.66 22.65 -5.19
CA VAL A 182 -13.20 21.25 -5.26
C VAL A 182 -11.69 21.13 -5.15
N TRP A 183 -10.94 22.09 -5.69
CA TRP A 183 -9.48 22.14 -5.60
C TRP A 183 -9.03 22.33 -4.15
N ASN A 184 -9.65 23.24 -3.40
CA ASN A 184 -9.34 23.43 -1.98
C ASN A 184 -9.64 22.18 -1.15
N GLN A 185 -10.76 21.50 -1.41
CA GLN A 185 -11.09 20.22 -0.75
C GLN A 185 -10.05 19.14 -1.06
N TYR A 186 -9.63 19.04 -2.33
CA TYR A 186 -8.59 18.12 -2.77
C TYR A 186 -7.24 18.39 -2.10
N ILE A 187 -6.81 19.66 -2.05
CA ILE A 187 -5.56 20.05 -1.38
C ILE A 187 -5.61 19.71 0.11
N GLU A 188 -6.74 19.96 0.78
CA GLU A 188 -6.89 19.64 2.19
C GLU A 188 -6.88 18.12 2.44
N ALA A 189 -7.53 17.34 1.58
CA ALA A 189 -7.47 15.88 1.63
C ALA A 189 -6.03 15.36 1.46
N LEU A 190 -5.27 15.90 0.49
CA LEU A 190 -3.86 15.55 0.30
C LEU A 190 -2.98 15.94 1.50
N LYS A 191 -3.19 17.12 2.08
CA LYS A 191 -2.47 17.54 3.29
C LYS A 191 -2.73 16.61 4.46
N ASN A 192 -3.98 16.20 4.65
CA ASN A 192 -4.33 15.27 5.71
C ASN A 192 -3.75 13.87 5.47
N LEU A 193 -3.63 13.43 4.22
CA LEU A 193 -2.94 12.20 3.88
C LEU A 193 -1.43 12.30 4.10
N ALA A 194 -0.80 13.43 3.76
CA ALA A 194 0.61 13.70 4.03
C ALA A 194 0.92 13.61 5.54
N LYS A 195 0.11 14.25 6.39
CA LYS A 195 0.24 14.14 7.86
C LYS A 195 0.16 12.70 8.36
N ARG A 196 -0.68 11.87 7.74
CA ARG A 196 -0.78 10.44 8.09
C ARG A 196 0.46 9.66 7.66
N LEU A 197 1.04 9.99 6.52
CA LEU A 197 2.31 9.42 6.03
C LEU A 197 3.51 9.87 6.86
N GLU A 198 3.48 11.06 7.46
CA GLU A 198 4.52 11.50 8.39
C GLU A 198 4.39 10.86 9.78
N GLY A 199 3.20 10.34 10.13
CA GLY A 199 2.91 9.74 11.43
C GLY A 199 2.49 8.26 11.33
N PRO A 200 1.21 7.94 11.62
CA PRO A 200 0.77 6.56 11.88
C PRO A 200 0.88 5.61 10.67
N PHE A 201 0.92 6.13 9.45
CA PHE A 201 1.02 5.35 8.21
C PHE A 201 2.35 5.59 7.50
N ASN A 202 3.38 6.01 8.23
CA ASN A 202 4.72 6.17 7.71
C ASN A 202 5.22 4.84 7.12
N ILE A 203 5.58 4.88 5.83
CA ILE A 203 5.96 3.67 5.11
C ILE A 203 7.36 3.20 5.46
N GLU A 204 8.30 4.10 5.75
CA GLU A 204 9.66 3.78 6.17
C GLU A 204 9.61 3.02 7.49
N SER A 205 8.80 3.49 8.43
CA SER A 205 8.56 2.84 9.73
C SER A 205 7.96 1.42 9.64
N VAL A 206 7.43 1.03 8.48
CA VAL A 206 6.85 -0.31 8.24
C VAL A 206 7.76 -1.17 7.36
N VAL A 207 8.38 -0.57 6.34
CA VAL A 207 9.18 -1.28 5.33
C VAL A 207 10.61 -1.48 5.80
N ASP A 208 11.22 -0.51 6.47
CA ASP A 208 12.62 -0.62 6.93
C ASP A 208 12.82 -1.76 7.95
N PRO A 209 11.97 -1.92 8.99
CA PRO A 209 12.14 -3.01 9.95
C PRO A 209 11.44 -4.30 9.52
N ILE A 210 11.03 -4.45 8.26
CA ILE A 210 10.22 -5.60 7.82
C ILE A 210 10.96 -6.92 7.99
N ASP A 211 12.27 -6.91 7.77
CA ASP A 211 13.18 -8.03 7.96
C ASP A 211 13.21 -8.49 9.42
N VAL A 212 13.38 -7.56 10.37
CA VAL A 212 13.34 -7.83 11.80
C VAL A 212 11.97 -8.37 12.20
N LYS A 213 10.87 -7.80 11.71
CA LYS A 213 9.52 -8.30 12.02
C LYS A 213 9.29 -9.71 11.52
N ILE A 214 9.76 -10.03 10.32
CA ILE A 214 9.65 -11.39 9.79
C ILE A 214 10.56 -12.36 10.58
N SER A 215 11.75 -11.92 10.99
CA SER A 215 12.63 -12.69 11.87
C SER A 215 11.96 -12.97 13.23
N ASP A 216 11.34 -11.96 13.85
CA ASP A 216 10.58 -12.09 15.11
C ASP A 216 9.45 -13.11 14.96
N ALA A 217 8.71 -13.08 13.85
CA ALA A 217 7.68 -14.08 13.55
C ALA A 217 8.27 -15.50 13.51
N ILE A 218 9.37 -15.69 12.78
CA ILE A 218 10.05 -16.99 12.69
C ILE A 218 10.50 -17.46 14.08
N MET A 219 11.08 -16.57 14.89
CA MET A 219 11.50 -16.88 16.26
C MET A 219 10.31 -17.28 17.14
N ASN A 220 9.19 -16.55 17.09
CA ASN A 220 7.96 -16.91 17.81
C ASN A 220 7.50 -18.33 17.47
N LEU A 221 7.57 -18.72 16.19
CA LEU A 221 7.21 -20.09 15.78
C LEU A 221 8.19 -21.12 16.30
N GLN A 222 9.49 -20.84 16.24
CA GLN A 222 10.52 -21.76 16.74
C GLN A 222 10.33 -22.03 18.24
N GLU A 223 10.09 -20.99 19.03
CA GLU A 223 9.85 -21.08 20.48
C GLU A 223 8.55 -21.82 20.81
N ASN A 224 7.49 -21.61 20.02
CA ASN A 224 6.17 -22.21 20.26
C ASN A 224 5.94 -23.52 19.48
N SER A 225 6.96 -24.03 18.80
CA SER A 225 6.85 -25.16 17.86
C SER A 225 6.20 -26.40 18.47
N ALA A 226 6.57 -26.77 19.70
CA ALA A 226 5.97 -27.90 20.42
C ALA A 226 4.46 -27.68 20.73
N GLN A 227 4.08 -26.47 21.08
CA GLN A 227 2.68 -26.13 21.36
C GLN A 227 1.83 -26.13 20.08
N VAL A 228 2.40 -25.60 18.98
CA VAL A 228 1.75 -25.62 17.67
C VAL A 228 1.56 -27.06 17.19
N SER A 229 2.61 -27.88 17.23
CA SER A 229 2.54 -29.30 16.83
C SER A 229 1.55 -30.11 17.67
N SER A 230 1.49 -29.89 18.99
CA SER A 230 0.53 -30.59 19.86
C SER A 230 -0.92 -30.20 19.57
N LYS A 231 -1.22 -28.91 19.37
CA LYS A 231 -2.57 -28.44 18.99
C LYS A 231 -3.01 -28.98 17.63
N ILE A 232 -2.10 -28.99 16.65
CA ILE A 232 -2.39 -29.57 15.33
C ILE A 232 -2.72 -31.06 15.47
N THR A 233 -1.94 -31.80 16.26
CA THR A 233 -2.14 -33.24 16.47
C THR A 233 -3.43 -33.56 17.22
N SER A 234 -3.74 -32.81 18.29
CA SER A 234 -4.97 -33.02 19.07
C SER A 234 -6.22 -32.77 18.26
N ASP A 235 -6.17 -31.79 17.36
CA ASP A 235 -7.32 -31.40 16.55
C ASP A 235 -7.51 -32.30 15.33
N LEU A 236 -6.43 -32.83 14.75
CA LEU A 236 -6.52 -33.89 13.73
C LEU A 236 -7.17 -35.14 14.29
N HIS A 237 -6.78 -35.58 15.50
CA HIS A 237 -7.43 -36.72 16.18
C HIS A 237 -8.92 -36.43 16.44
N ARG A 238 -9.28 -35.18 16.73
CA ARG A 238 -10.68 -34.75 16.90
C ARG A 238 -11.48 -34.83 15.61
N ASN A 239 -10.89 -34.46 14.47
CA ASN A 239 -11.53 -34.61 13.15
C ASN A 239 -11.65 -36.07 12.74
N THR A 240 -10.67 -36.93 13.03
CA THR A 240 -10.78 -38.38 12.78
C THR A 240 -11.87 -39.01 13.65
N ILE A 241 -11.94 -38.66 14.94
CA ILE A 241 -13.00 -39.13 15.85
C ILE A 241 -14.37 -38.59 15.43
N GLY A 242 -14.46 -37.34 14.97
CA GLY A 242 -15.70 -36.71 14.47
C GLY A 242 -16.23 -37.37 13.19
N LEU A 243 -15.34 -37.77 12.28
CA LEU A 243 -15.68 -38.52 11.07
C LEU A 243 -16.08 -39.97 11.38
N ILE A 244 -15.44 -40.61 12.37
CA ILE A 244 -15.81 -41.96 12.81
C ILE A 244 -17.17 -41.93 13.55
N THR A 245 -17.45 -40.92 14.37
CA THR A 245 -18.74 -40.80 15.06
C THR A 245 -19.90 -40.40 14.14
N SER A 246 -19.65 -39.66 13.06
CA SER A 246 -20.67 -39.40 12.03
C SER A 246 -20.93 -40.63 11.17
N ALA A 247 -19.91 -41.43 10.85
CA ALA A 247 -20.07 -42.70 10.14
C ALA A 247 -20.86 -43.75 10.95
N ILE A 248 -20.64 -43.83 12.28
CA ILE A 248 -21.37 -44.74 13.17
C ILE A 248 -22.83 -44.31 13.41
N ARG A 249 -23.16 -43.02 13.24
CA ARG A 249 -24.57 -42.53 13.31
C ARG A 249 -25.35 -42.73 12.01
N SER A 250 -24.69 -43.17 10.95
CA SER A 250 -25.27 -43.31 9.60
C SER A 250 -25.51 -44.78 9.19
N VAL A 251 -25.32 -45.72 10.11
CA VAL A 251 -25.58 -47.17 9.99
C VAL A 251 -26.52 -47.57 11.10
#